data_AF-A0A1B9NTN6-F1
#
_entry.id   AF-A0A1B9NTN6-F1
#
_cell.length_a   1.000
_cell.length_b   1.000
_cell.length_c   1.000
_cell.angle_alpha   90.00
_cell.angle_beta   90.00
_cell.angle_gamma   90.00
#
_symmetry.space_group_name_H-M   'P 1'
#
loop_
_entity.id
_entity.type
_entity.pdbx_description
1 polymer ?
#
loop_
_entity_poly.entity_id
_entity_poly.type
_entity_poly.pdbx_seq_one_letter_code
_entity_poly.pdbx_strand_id
1 'polypeptide(L)'
;MRKNIRFYDDLHFPKGFNRKGFTVKEAEVLNYHGVTMKGLLNGSLIPNSSVEKQFIDDVKGGNKEASLFVKCWLKYIDLSTTKTKLHTLCGNPYEN
;
A
#
# COMPACT_ATOMS: atom_id res chain seq x y z
N MET A 1 8.87 19.91 13.46
CA MET A 1 9.40 18.53 13.27
C MET A 1 8.38 17.72 12.48
N ARG A 2 8.75 17.14 11.33
CA ARG A 2 7.87 16.16 10.67
C ARG A 2 7.81 14.93 11.56
N LYS A 3 6.61 14.56 11.99
CA LYS A 3 6.40 13.45 12.93
C LYS A 3 6.80 12.15 12.22
N ASN A 4 7.72 11.38 12.80
CA ASN A 4 8.17 10.09 12.25
C ASN A 4 7.08 9.02 12.49
N ILE A 5 5.93 9.19 11.85
CA ILE A 5 4.79 8.29 11.96
C ILE A 5 5.02 7.20 10.93
N ARG A 6 5.20 5.98 11.41
CA ARG A 6 5.21 4.82 10.54
C ARG A 6 3.81 4.54 10.04
N PHE A 7 3.68 4.24 8.75
CA PHE A 7 2.42 3.88 8.14
C PHE A 7 2.08 2.42 8.45
N TYR A 8 1.07 2.22 9.29
CA TYR A 8 0.52 0.91 9.58
C TYR A 8 -0.93 0.86 9.14
N ASP A 9 -1.28 -0.18 8.39
CA ASP A 9 -2.65 -0.44 7.96
C ASP A 9 -3.09 -1.78 8.56
N ASP A 10 -3.36 -1.78 9.87
CA ASP A 10 -3.79 -2.97 10.61
C ASP A 10 -5.20 -3.44 10.20
N LEU A 11 -5.98 -2.57 9.54
CA LEU A 11 -7.31 -2.91 9.02
C LEU A 11 -7.22 -3.91 7.86
N HIS A 12 -6.36 -3.66 6.87
CA HIS A 12 -6.20 -4.53 5.71
C HIS A 12 -5.05 -5.54 5.91
N PHE A 13 -4.07 -5.21 6.76
CA PHE A 13 -2.87 -5.99 7.01
C PHE A 13 -2.63 -6.20 8.52
N PRO A 14 -3.52 -6.93 9.22
CA PRO A 14 -3.37 -7.19 10.66
C PRO A 14 -2.11 -7.99 11.03
N LYS A 15 -1.47 -8.63 10.04
CA LYS A 15 -0.18 -9.35 10.20
C LYS A 15 1.00 -8.60 9.57
N GLY A 16 0.80 -7.34 9.17
CA GLY A 16 1.77 -6.51 8.47
C GLY A 16 1.98 -6.86 6.99
N PHE A 17 2.66 -5.96 6.28
CA PHE A 17 2.92 -6.07 4.84
C PHE A 17 3.75 -7.31 4.46
N ASN A 18 4.68 -7.76 5.32
CA ASN A 18 5.57 -8.90 5.06
C ASN A 18 4.85 -10.23 4.74
N ARG A 19 3.59 -10.42 5.18
CA ARG A 19 2.85 -11.67 4.92
C ARG A 19 1.93 -11.63 3.68
N LYS A 20 1.78 -10.48 3.04
CA LYS A 20 0.88 -10.29 1.88
C LYS A 20 1.66 -10.08 0.57
N GLY A 21 2.83 -10.72 0.46
CA GLY A 21 3.65 -10.71 -0.75
C GLY A 21 4.45 -9.43 -0.97
N PHE A 22 4.60 -8.56 0.04
CA PHE A 22 5.56 -7.47 -0.01
C PHE A 22 6.94 -7.98 0.41
N THR A 23 7.96 -7.54 -0.31
CA THR A 23 9.36 -7.70 0.11
C THR A 23 9.67 -6.75 1.27
N VAL A 24 10.73 -7.05 2.02
CA VAL A 24 11.18 -6.23 3.16
C VAL A 24 11.37 -4.77 2.74
N LYS A 25 12.00 -4.52 1.58
CA LYS A 25 12.22 -3.17 1.05
C LYS A 25 10.91 -2.43 0.76
N GLU A 26 9.94 -3.10 0.15
CA GLU A 26 8.63 -2.50 -0.15
C GLU A 26 7.88 -2.15 1.15
N ALA A 27 7.95 -3.05 2.15
CA ALA A 27 7.36 -2.82 3.45
C ALA A 27 8.03 -1.64 4.19
N GLU A 28 9.35 -1.51 4.14
CA GLU A 28 10.06 -0.37 4.71
C GLU A 28 9.67 0.94 4.04
N VAL A 29 9.59 0.96 2.70
CA VAL A 29 9.14 2.13 1.94
C VAL A 29 7.75 2.57 2.38
N LEU A 30 6.79 1.65 2.49
CA LEU A 30 5.46 1.97 2.99
C LEU A 30 5.51 2.47 4.43
N ASN A 31 6.25 1.82 5.32
CA ASN A 31 6.36 2.25 6.71
C ASN A 31 6.92 3.68 6.82
N TYR A 32 7.99 4.02 6.12
CA TYR A 32 8.64 5.34 6.23
C TYR A 32 7.95 6.44 5.41
N HIS A 33 7.47 6.11 4.21
CA HIS A 33 6.95 7.10 3.26
C HIS A 33 5.44 7.03 3.05
N GLY A 34 4.74 6.01 3.55
CA GLY A 34 3.31 5.79 3.28
C GLY A 34 2.41 6.91 3.78
N VAL A 35 2.71 7.52 4.93
CA VAL A 35 1.99 8.70 5.42
C VAL A 35 2.17 9.88 4.46
N THR A 36 3.41 10.12 4.01
CA THR A 36 3.73 11.19 3.07
C THR A 36 3.06 10.95 1.71
N MET A 37 3.18 9.75 1.16
CA MET A 37 2.53 9.35 -0.10
C MET A 37 1.02 9.57 -0.05
N LYS A 38 0.37 9.10 1.01
CA LYS A 38 -1.07 9.28 1.22
C LYS A 38 -1.44 10.76 1.27
N GLY A 39 -0.68 11.55 2.01
CA GLY A 39 -0.89 12.99 2.12
C GLY A 39 -0.71 13.71 0.80
N LEU A 40 0.31 13.36 0.02
CA LEU A 40 0.58 13.92 -1.30
C LEU A 40 -0.57 13.64 -2.28
N LEU A 41 -1.04 12.39 -2.31
CA LEU A 41 -2.12 11.96 -3.20
C LEU A 41 -3.48 12.54 -2.80
N ASN A 42 -3.74 12.68 -1.50
CA ASN A 42 -4.95 13.30 -0.97
C ASN A 42 -4.91 14.85 -1.04
N GLY A 43 -3.80 15.44 -1.47
CA GLY A 43 -3.60 16.90 -1.47
C GLY A 43 -3.45 17.52 -0.07
N SER A 44 -3.29 16.68 0.96
CA SER A 44 -3.03 17.13 2.33
C SER A 44 -1.57 17.56 2.53
N LEU A 45 -0.67 17.10 1.67
CA LEU A 45 0.72 17.52 1.61
C LEU A 45 1.04 18.08 0.22
N ILE A 46 1.88 19.11 0.19
CA ILE A 46 2.35 19.74 -1.05
C ILE A 46 3.68 19.08 -1.45
N PRO A 47 3.79 18.54 -2.68
CA PRO A 47 5.04 18.00 -3.18
C PRO A 47 6.06 19.12 -3.32
N ASN A 48 7.21 18.99 -2.65
CA ASN A 48 8.29 19.97 -2.71
C ASN A 48 9.35 19.58 -3.73
N SER A 49 9.57 18.28 -3.93
CA SER A 49 10.55 17.73 -4.86
C SER A 49 9.91 17.28 -6.17
N SER A 50 10.69 17.34 -7.26
CA SER A 50 10.28 16.81 -8.57
C SER A 50 9.93 15.32 -8.51
N VAL A 51 10.63 14.55 -7.68
CA VAL A 51 10.34 13.13 -7.44
C VAL A 51 8.94 12.91 -6.86
N GLU A 52 8.50 13.77 -5.93
CA GLU A 52 7.17 13.69 -5.33
C GLU A 52 6.07 14.05 -6.34
N LYS A 53 6.32 15.05 -7.19
CA LYS A 53 5.41 15.42 -8.27
C LYS A 53 5.26 14.28 -9.28
N GLN A 54 6.39 13.71 -9.71
CA GLN A 54 6.43 12.58 -10.63
C GLN A 54 5.72 11.36 -10.05
N PHE A 55 5.94 11.06 -8.76
CA PHE A 55 5.23 9.99 -8.05
C PHE A 55 3.71 10.15 -8.11
N ILE A 56 3.18 11.36 -7.89
CA ILE A 56 1.73 11.61 -7.96
C ILE A 56 1.21 11.33 -9.36
N ASP A 57 1.93 11.79 -10.39
CA ASP A 57 1.57 11.57 -11.79
C ASP A 57 1.59 10.08 -12.16
N ASP A 58 2.66 9.36 -11.83
CA ASP A 58 2.79 7.93 -12.10
C ASP A 58 1.76 7.09 -11.34
N VAL A 59 1.43 7.42 -10.09
CA VAL A 59 0.37 6.73 -9.35
C VAL A 59 -1.00 6.98 -9.98
N LYS A 60 -1.29 8.22 -10.40
CA LYS A 60 -2.56 8.56 -11.07
C LYS A 60 -2.67 7.94 -12.46
N GLY A 61 -1.56 7.87 -13.20
CA GLY A 61 -1.46 7.24 -14.51
C GLY A 61 -1.35 5.70 -14.46
N GLY A 62 -1.11 5.12 -13.28
CA GLY A 62 -0.98 3.67 -13.10
C GLY A 62 0.36 3.09 -13.59
N ASN A 63 1.41 3.90 -13.62
CA ASN A 63 2.69 3.56 -14.23
C ASN A 63 3.62 2.83 -13.23
N LYS A 64 3.46 1.51 -13.13
CA LYS A 64 4.10 0.66 -12.10
C LYS A 64 5.62 0.50 -12.28
N GLU A 65 6.16 0.85 -13.44
CA GLU A 65 7.57 0.62 -13.80
C GLU A 65 8.47 1.83 -13.50
N ALA A 66 7.87 3.00 -13.25
CA ALA A 66 8.62 4.23 -13.07
C ALA A 66 9.46 4.25 -11.77
N SER A 67 8.93 3.74 -10.66
CA SER A 67 9.64 3.79 -9.38
C SER A 67 9.17 2.74 -8.39
N LEU A 68 10.09 2.30 -7.51
CA LEU A 68 9.78 1.39 -6.40
C LEU A 68 8.63 1.94 -5.54
N PHE A 69 8.64 3.24 -5.27
CA PHE A 69 7.61 3.94 -4.51
C PHE A 69 6.21 3.74 -5.11
N VAL A 70 6.08 3.99 -6.42
CA VAL A 70 4.82 3.85 -7.18
C VAL A 70 4.36 2.40 -7.16
N LYS A 71 5.28 1.47 -7.44
CA LYS A 71 5.00 0.03 -7.44
C LYS A 71 4.46 -0.45 -6.09
N CYS A 72 5.11 -0.07 -4.99
CA CYS A 72 4.67 -0.42 -3.64
C CYS A 72 3.27 0.13 -3.34
N TRP A 73 3.06 1.40 -3.69
CA TRP A 73 1.81 2.09 -3.39
C TRP A 73 0.63 1.55 -4.19
N LEU A 74 0.80 1.33 -5.49
CA LEU A 74 -0.24 0.72 -6.33
C LEU A 74 -0.58 -0.70 -5.87
N LYS A 75 0.45 -1.48 -5.49
CA LYS A 75 0.26 -2.82 -4.90
C LYS A 75 -0.47 -2.76 -3.56
N TYR A 76 -0.19 -1.76 -2.73
CA TYR A 76 -0.92 -1.51 -1.48
C TYR A 76 -2.39 -1.18 -1.76
N ILE A 77 -2.70 -0.26 -2.69
CA ILE A 77 -4.08 0.08 -3.04
C ILE A 77 -4.81 -1.17 -3.56
N ASP A 78 -4.20 -1.93 -4.46
CA ASP A 78 -4.78 -3.14 -5.02
C ASP A 78 -5.12 -4.18 -3.93
N LEU A 79 -4.19 -4.45 -3.02
CA LEU A 79 -4.37 -5.40 -1.92
C LEU A 79 -5.30 -4.88 -0.81
N SER A 80 -5.33 -3.58 -0.57
CA SER A 80 -6.22 -2.94 0.41
C SER A 80 -7.66 -2.88 -0.12
N THR A 81 -7.85 -2.57 -1.42
CA THR A 81 -9.18 -2.51 -2.05
C THR A 81 -9.73 -3.89 -2.38
N THR A 82 -8.85 -4.89 -2.61
CA THR A 82 -9.24 -6.29 -2.77
C THR A 82 -9.76 -6.79 -1.41
N LYS A 83 -11.04 -6.50 -1.14
CA LYS A 83 -11.79 -7.14 -0.07
C LYS A 83 -11.52 -8.62 -0.18
N THR A 84 -11.03 -9.21 0.91
CA THR A 84 -10.91 -10.65 1.11
C THR A 84 -12.07 -11.32 0.39
N LYS A 85 -11.81 -11.94 -0.77
CA LYS A 85 -12.73 -12.94 -1.31
C LYS A 85 -12.75 -13.99 -0.22
N LEU A 86 -13.77 -13.93 0.62
CA LEU A 86 -14.08 -14.95 1.58
C LEU A 86 -14.21 -16.22 0.75
N HIS A 87 -13.17 -17.05 0.74
CA HIS A 87 -13.32 -18.43 0.36
C HIS A 87 -14.11 -19.05 1.50
N THR A 88 -15.43 -18.95 1.42
CA THR A 88 -16.31 -19.85 2.16
C THR A 88 -15.96 -21.23 1.64
N LEU A 89 -15.14 -21.96 2.38
CA LEU A 89 -14.99 -23.40 2.20
C LEU A 89 -16.38 -23.97 2.49
N CYS A 90 -17.12 -24.30 1.42
CA CYS A 90 -18.34 -25.08 1.53
C CYS A 90 -17.98 -26.39 2.23
N GLY A 91 -18.77 -26.71 3.27
CA GLY A 91 -18.44 -27.64 4.33
C GLY A 91 -18.14 -29.06 3.88
N ASN A 92 -17.39 -29.76 4.72
CA ASN A 92 -17.19 -31.19 4.61
C ASN A 92 -18.55 -31.92 4.69
N PRO A 93 -18.94 -32.71 3.68
CA PRO A 93 -20.03 -33.66 3.83
C PRO A 93 -19.46 -34.97 4.40
N TYR A 94 -19.35 -35.05 5.71
CA TYR A 94 -19.37 -36.36 6.39
C TYR A 94 -20.60 -36.39 7.30
N GLU A 95 -21.74 -36.76 6.74
CA GLU A 95 -22.86 -37.24 7.54
C GLU A 95 -23.42 -38.50 6.89
N ASN A 96 -23.34 -39.59 7.66
CA ASN A 96 -23.89 -40.95 7.52
C ASN A 96 -23.33 -41.86 6.42
#